data_AF-A0A183AXI5-F1
#
_entry.id   AF-A0A183AXI5-F1
#
_cell.length_a   1.000
_cell.length_b   1.000
_cell.length_c   1.000
_cell.angle_alpha   90.00
_cell.angle_beta   90.00
_cell.angle_gamma   90.00
#
_symmetry.space_group_name_H-M   'P 1'
#
loop_
_entity.id
_entity.type
_entity.pdbx_description
1 polymer ?
#
loop_
_entity_poly.entity_id
_entity_poly.type
_entity_poly.pdbx_seq_one_letter_code
_entity_poly.pdbx_strand_id
1 'polypeptide(L)'
;MVCASLLQLGLARNATDALHMYGEKRTEDGKGVTIPSQRRYVQYYDTFLSKKLTYSRTRLWLNAVYVRGVQSQPGMLSLSVCSSVFISFVLF
;
A
#
# COMPACT_ATOMS: atom_id res chain seq x y z
N MET A 1 -4.52 -7.23 8.67
CA MET A 1 -5.91 -7.69 8.90
C MET A 1 -6.48 -7.18 10.21
N VAL A 2 -5.76 -7.29 11.33
CA VAL A 2 -6.19 -6.70 12.61
C VAL A 2 -6.61 -5.23 12.50
N CYS A 3 -5.83 -4.38 11.81
CA CYS A 3 -6.22 -2.98 11.59
C CYS A 3 -7.58 -2.80 10.89
N ALA A 4 -7.92 -3.66 9.92
CA ALA A 4 -9.23 -3.62 9.25
C ALA A 4 -10.35 -4.04 10.21
N SER A 5 -10.13 -5.05 11.04
CA SER A 5 -11.08 -5.45 12.08
C SER A 5 -11.30 -4.34 13.11
N LEU A 6 -10.24 -3.62 13.53
CA LEU A 6 -10.36 -2.47 14.43
C LEU A 6 -11.25 -1.36 13.85
N LEU A 7 -11.14 -1.10 12.54
CA LEU A 7 -12.02 -0.16 11.82
C LEU A 7 -13.46 -0.65 11.77
N GLN A 8 -13.67 -1.93 11.40
CA GLN A 8 -15.02 -2.51 11.28
C GLN A 8 -15.77 -2.52 12.61
N LEU A 9 -15.06 -2.74 13.72
CA LEU A 9 -15.61 -2.71 15.07
C LEU A 9 -15.76 -1.29 15.64
N GLY A 10 -15.32 -0.25 14.92
CA GLY A 10 -15.35 1.13 15.39
C GLY A 10 -14.39 1.42 16.56
N LEU A 11 -13.41 0.54 16.81
CA LEU A 11 -12.40 0.72 17.85
C LEU A 11 -11.32 1.72 17.41
N ALA A 12 -11.09 1.83 16.11
CA ALA A 12 -10.23 2.83 15.49
C ALA A 12 -11.05 3.87 14.74
N ARG A 13 -10.67 5.14 14.83
CA ARG A 13 -11.39 6.24 14.16
C ARG A 13 -11.12 6.32 12.66
N ASN A 14 -9.91 5.94 12.24
CA ASN A 14 -9.45 5.98 10.85
C ASN A 14 -8.25 5.04 10.65
N ALA A 15 -7.81 4.87 9.40
CA ALA A 15 -6.71 3.96 9.07
C ALA A 15 -5.42 4.27 9.83
N THR A 16 -5.08 5.55 10.00
CA THR A 16 -3.86 5.98 10.70
C THR A 16 -3.90 5.56 12.16
N ASP A 17 -5.04 5.77 12.82
CA ASP A 17 -5.28 5.37 14.21
C ASP A 17 -5.22 3.84 14.38
N ALA A 18 -5.84 3.09 13.47
CA ALA A 18 -5.78 1.63 13.47
C ALA A 18 -4.36 1.08 13.28
N LEU A 19 -3.55 1.72 12.43
CA LEU A 19 -2.15 1.35 12.20
C LEU A 19 -1.27 1.69 13.41
N HIS A 20 -1.50 2.84 14.04
CA HIS A 20 -0.81 3.29 15.24
C HIS A 20 -1.07 2.36 16.42
N MET A 21 -2.35 2.15 16.75
CA MET A 21 -2.75 1.25 17.83
C MET A 21 -2.20 -0.17 17.64
N TYR A 22 -2.19 -0.67 16.41
CA TYR A 22 -1.59 -1.98 16.13
C TYR A 22 -0.08 -1.97 16.36
N GLY A 23 0.63 -0.92 15.93
CA GLY A 23 2.07 -0.77 16.15
C GLY A 23 2.43 -0.75 17.64
N GLU A 24 1.79 0.13 18.41
CA GLU A 24 2.06 0.25 19.86
C GLU A 24 1.77 -1.06 20.62
N LYS A 25 0.71 -1.78 20.24
CA LYS A 25 0.28 -2.96 21.00
C LYS A 25 0.99 -4.23 20.59
N ARG A 26 1.50 -4.31 19.36
CA ARG A 26 2.14 -5.52 18.81
C ARG A 26 3.66 -5.49 18.87
N THR A 27 4.26 -4.30 18.86
CA THR A 27 5.71 -4.12 18.71
C THR A 27 6.24 -3.12 19.73
N GLU A 28 7.44 -3.37 20.28
CA GLU A 28 8.08 -2.49 21.26
C GLU A 28 8.63 -1.21 20.63
N ASP A 29 8.98 -1.24 19.34
CA ASP A 29 9.51 -0.11 18.59
C ASP A 29 8.43 0.67 17.82
N GLY A 30 7.15 0.31 18.01
CA GLY A 30 6.01 0.91 17.31
C GLY A 30 5.92 0.58 15.81
N LYS A 31 6.85 -0.23 15.26
CA LYS A 31 6.87 -0.57 13.84
C LYS A 31 5.98 -1.77 13.52
N GLY A 32 4.67 -1.56 13.61
CA GLY A 32 3.67 -2.55 13.23
C GLY A 32 3.66 -2.84 11.73
N VAL A 33 2.80 -2.15 10.98
CA VAL A 33 2.68 -2.34 9.52
C VAL A 33 3.54 -1.30 8.81
N THR A 34 4.72 -1.70 8.35
CA THR A 34 5.69 -0.78 7.74
C THR A 34 5.64 -0.78 6.21
N ILE A 35 5.27 -1.91 5.59
CA ILE A 35 5.27 -2.06 4.13
C ILE A 35 4.19 -1.15 3.50
N PRO A 36 4.53 -0.23 2.56
CA PRO A 36 3.59 0.74 2.02
C PRO A 36 2.36 0.13 1.35
N SER A 37 2.53 -0.98 0.62
CA SER A 37 1.41 -1.67 -0.03
C SER A 37 0.42 -2.21 1.00
N GLN A 38 0.88 -2.72 2.15
CA GLN A 38 0.01 -3.20 3.21
C GLN A 38 -0.77 -2.05 3.87
N ARG A 39 -0.09 -0.93 4.15
CA ARG A 39 -0.74 0.29 4.69
C ARG A 39 -1.81 0.83 3.75
N ARG A 40 -1.54 0.80 2.44
CA ARG A 40 -2.50 1.23 1.39
C ARG A 40 -3.81 0.46 1.46
N TYR A 41 -3.78 -0.85 1.68
CA TYR A 41 -5.01 -1.65 1.79
C TYR A 41 -5.84 -1.31 3.04
N VAL A 42 -5.19 -0.92 4.16
CA VAL A 42 -5.93 -0.43 5.34
C VAL A 42 -6.63 0.89 5.04
N GLN A 43 -5.96 1.80 4.32
CA GLN A 43 -6.55 3.07 3.88
C GLN A 43 -7.70 2.88 2.88
N TYR A 44 -7.60 1.90 1.97
CA TYR A 44 -8.69 1.54 1.08
C TYR A 44 -9.92 1.09 1.86
N TYR A 45 -9.74 0.28 2.89
CA TYR A 45 -10.84 -0.21 3.70
C TYR A 45 -11.50 0.90 4.54
N ASP A 46 -10.71 1.79 5.13
CA ASP A 46 -11.21 2.98 5.82
C ASP A 46 -12.03 3.89 4.90
N THR A 47 -11.55 4.11 3.67
CA THR A 47 -12.28 4.85 2.64
C THR A 47 -13.57 4.14 2.24
N PHE A 48 -13.54 2.81 2.13
CA PHE A 48 -14.70 1.99 1.81
C PHE A 48 -15.80 2.12 2.88
N LEU A 49 -15.43 2.06 4.16
CA LEU A 49 -16.37 2.21 5.27
C LEU A 49 -16.91 3.63 5.41
N SER A 50 -16.03 4.64 5.41
CA SER A 50 -16.41 6.05 5.58
C SER A 50 -17.34 6.55 4.48
N LYS A 51 -17.12 6.12 3.23
CA LYS A 51 -17.97 6.48 2.09
C LYS A 51 -19.12 5.50 1.84
N LYS A 52 -19.27 4.45 2.66
CA LYS A 52 -20.30 3.39 2.50
C LYS A 52 -20.33 2.83 1.08
N LEU A 53 -19.15 2.55 0.53
CA LEU A 53 -19.03 2.06 -0.84
C LEU A 53 -19.46 0.61 -0.95
N THR A 54 -19.82 0.18 -2.16
CA THR A 54 -19.98 -1.23 -2.49
C THR A 54 -18.84 -1.64 -3.40
N TYR A 55 -18.12 -2.71 -3.05
CA TYR A 55 -16.98 -3.17 -3.82
C TYR A 55 -17.49 -3.95 -5.03
N SER A 56 -17.06 -3.56 -6.22
CA SER A 56 -17.28 -4.31 -7.44
C SER A 56 -15.96 -4.48 -8.18
N ARG A 57 -15.74 -5.66 -8.76
CA ARG A 57 -14.56 -5.94 -9.56
C ARG A 57 -14.62 -5.09 -10.83
N THR A 58 -13.78 -4.05 -10.91
CA THR A 58 -13.69 -3.17 -12.08
C THR A 58 -12.54 -3.63 -12.97
N ARG A 59 -12.85 -3.97 -14.24
CA ARG A 59 -11.82 -4.27 -15.23
C ARG A 59 -11.22 -2.96 -15.73
N LEU A 60 -9.89 -2.88 -15.70
CA LEU A 60 -9.13 -1.71 -16.16
C LEU A 60 -8.09 -2.16 -17.18
N TRP A 61 -7.86 -1.32 -18.18
CA TRP A 61 -6.77 -1.48 -19.15
C TRP A 61 -5.61 -0.58 -18.74
N LEU A 62 -4.46 -1.18 -18.44
CA LEU A 62 -3.24 -0.43 -18.13
C LEU A 62 -2.51 -0.09 -19.43
N ASN A 63 -2.73 1.12 -19.95
CA ASN A 63 -2.19 1.53 -21.24
C ASN A 63 -0.68 1.82 -21.19
N ALA A 64 -0.22 2.51 -20.15
CA ALA A 64 1.18 2.89 -20.00
C ALA A 64 1.52 3.18 -18.54
N VAL A 65 2.79 2.98 -18.18
CA VAL A 65 3.37 3.39 -16.89
C VAL A 65 4.56 4.30 -17.18
N TYR A 66 4.52 5.53 -16.67
CA TYR A 66 5.61 6.49 -16.81
C TYR A 66 6.35 6.60 -15.48
N VAL A 67 7.62 6.21 -15.47
CA VAL A 67 8.49 6.32 -14.29
C VAL A 67 9.33 7.59 -14.43
N ARG A 68 9.33 8.44 -13.39
CA ARG A 68 10.11 9.68 -13.36
C ARG A 68 11.22 9.59 -12.31
N GLY A 69 12.34 10.27 -12.56
CA GLY A 69 13.41 10.43 -11.57
C GLY A 69 14.24 9.16 -11.33
N VAL A 70 14.38 8.29 -12.34
CA VAL A 70 15.28 7.13 -12.26
C VAL A 70 16.71 7.63 -12.18
N GLN A 71 17.31 7.57 -10.99
CA GLN A 71 18.74 7.80 -10.82
C GLN A 71 19.48 6.50 -11.17
N SER A 72 20.47 6.59 -12.05
CA SER A 72 21.41 5.50 -12.30
C SER A 72 22.15 5.17 -11.01
N GLN A 73 22.24 3.89 -10.63
CA GLN A 73 23.03 3.48 -9.47
C GLN A 73 24.47 3.97 -9.62
N PRO A 74 25.00 4.76 -8.67
CA PRO A 74 26.39 5.24 -8.74
C PRO A 74 27.32 4.05 -8.45
N GLY A 75 28.02 3.58 -9.48
CA GLY A 75 28.95 2.46 -9.39
C GLY A 75 29.16 1.70 -10.71
N MET A 76 28.28 1.90 -11.70
CA MET A 76 28.43 1.26 -13.01
C MET A 76 28.90 2.30 -14.04
N LEU A 77 30.22 2.43 -14.19
CA LEU A 77 30.88 3.19 -15.26
C LEU A 77 30.60 2.53 -16.62
N SER A 78 29.43 2.80 -17.16
CA SER A 78 29.05 2.57 -18.55
C SER A 78 27.69 3.26 -18.72
N LEU A 79 27.44 3.90 -19.87
CA LEU A 79 26.12 4.35 -20.32
C LEU A 79 25.18 3.13 -20.42
N SER A 80 24.73 2.63 -19.27
CA SER A 80 23.86 1.47 -19.17
C SER A 80 22.45 1.99 -19.02
N VAL A 81 21.72 2.01 -20.13
CA VAL A 81 20.26 2.10 -20.12
C VAL A 81 19.76 0.98 -19.21
N CYS A 82 19.17 1.32 -18.07
CA CYS A 82 18.58 0.34 -17.18
C CYS A 82 17.42 -0.33 -17.92
N SER A 83 17.66 -1.52 -18.47
CA SER A 83 16.63 -2.34 -19.13
C SER A 83 15.76 -2.96 -18.04
N SER A 84 14.82 -2.16 -17.52
CA SER A 84 13.90 -2.60 -16.48
C SER A 84 12.80 -3.48 -17.10
N VAL A 85 12.79 -4.76 -16.77
CA VAL A 85 11.68 -5.68 -17.09
C VAL A 85 10.75 -5.73 -15.89
N PHE A 86 9.48 -5.33 -16.09
CA PHE A 86 8.46 -5.40 -15.04
C PHE A 86 7.54 -6.59 -15.28
N ILE A 87 7.37 -7.42 -14.24
CA ILE A 87 6.39 -8.50 -14.23
C ILE A 87 5.16 -8.01 -13.47
N SER A 88 4.01 -7.94 -14.13
CA SER A 88 2.75 -7.55 -13.51
C SER A 88 1.94 -8.79 -13.15
N PHE A 89 1.80 -9.07 -11.85
CA PHE A 89 0.82 -10.04 -11.37
C PHE A 89 -0.49 -9.30 -11.06
N VAL A 90 -1.44 -9.37 -11.99
CA VAL A 90 -2.80 -8.87 -11.77
C VAL A 90 -3.55 -9.92 -10.94
N LEU A 91 -3.50 -9.79 -9.62
CA LEU A 91 -4.37 -10.58 -8.74
C LEU A 91 -5.79 -9.96 -8.81
N PHE A 92 -6.73 -10.75 -9.34
CA PHE A 92 -8.14 -10.41 -9.55
C PHE A 92 -9.01 -10.64 -8.31
#